data_AF-A0A821KV34-F1
#
_entry.id   AF-A0A821KV34-F1
#
_cell.length_a   1.000
_cell.length_b   1.000
_cell.length_c   1.000
_cell.angle_alpha   90.00
_cell.angle_beta   90.00
_cell.angle_gamma   90.00
#
_symmetry.space_group_name_H-M   'P 1'
#
loop_
_entity.id
_entity.type
_entity.pdbx_description
1 polymer ?
#
loop_
_entity_poly.entity_id
_entity_poly.type
_entity_poly.pdbx_seq_one_letter_code
_entity_poly.pdbx_strand_id
1 'polypeptide(L)'
;MGSGTLCQRCTQPNLQLPGGVELDASRLFRDRMYQQHGLVQPIVRQNSSSEKRTSHDVLHAYIIHNKRFTRNDRKEIDAAINEINNYTNSYLNKTAKLQWALVQVSYLFYDQVRAQNCSSIEINATASGSRSSTHELFENKFIAQLKILRQMDIHITGPGTGQMYQTFLSDGSVTINLGGIRPPGLENTEKAYTSYLEQYMTSGTPYIKGLYYPINERTKGIKKDEVIKLIRQASQLILQGFSLPVNARDNLTDGSLL
;
A
#
# COMPACT_ATOMS: atom_id res chain seq x y z
N MET A 1 13.69 -2.26 -8.24
CA MET A 1 14.25 -2.00 -6.91
C MET A 1 14.13 -3.25 -6.04
N GLY A 2 15.22 -3.98 -5.87
CA GLY A 2 15.23 -5.34 -5.30
C GLY A 2 16.60 -5.98 -5.40
N SER A 3 17.65 -5.34 -4.86
CA SER A 3 18.98 -5.96 -4.83
C SER A 3 18.96 -7.16 -3.89
N GLY A 4 19.44 -8.31 -4.37
CA GLY A 4 19.64 -9.51 -3.55
C GLY A 4 20.65 -9.31 -2.41
N THR A 5 21.39 -8.20 -2.44
CA THR A 5 22.11 -7.64 -1.30
C THR A 5 21.16 -6.76 -0.50
N LEU A 6 21.03 -7.03 0.80
CA LEU A 6 20.24 -6.28 1.77
C LEU A 6 20.63 -4.79 1.77
N CYS A 7 20.14 -4.02 0.81
CA CYS A 7 20.25 -2.58 0.84
C CYS A 7 19.46 -2.12 2.06
N GLN A 8 20.13 -1.45 3.00
CA GLN A 8 19.46 -0.76 4.08
C GLN A 8 18.66 0.36 3.45
N ARG A 9 17.35 0.18 3.45
CA ARG A 9 16.40 1.10 2.85
C ARG A 9 15.84 1.87 4.00
N CYS A 10 16.10 3.17 4.06
CA CYS A 10 15.81 3.94 5.25
C CYS A 10 14.97 5.15 4.87
N THR A 11 13.66 4.99 4.95
CA THR A 11 12.73 6.11 5.14
C THR A 11 12.40 6.28 6.62
N GLN A 12 13.15 5.68 7.57
CA GLN A 12 12.87 5.84 9.00
C GLN A 12 12.94 7.32 9.37
N PRO A 13 11.87 7.94 9.90
CA PRO A 13 11.85 9.38 10.20
C PRO A 13 13.06 9.86 11.02
N ASN A 14 13.52 9.04 11.96
CA ASN A 14 14.63 9.36 12.85
C ASN A 14 16.03 9.21 12.22
N LEU A 15 16.13 8.59 11.05
CA LEU A 15 17.38 8.33 10.33
C LEU A 15 17.39 8.97 8.93
N GLN A 16 16.36 9.76 8.61
CA GLN A 16 16.38 10.59 7.41
C GLN A 16 17.37 11.75 7.61
N LEU A 17 17.85 12.33 6.50
CA LEU A 17 18.60 13.57 6.57
C LEU A 17 17.77 14.64 7.30
N PRO A 18 18.40 15.52 8.10
CA PRO A 18 17.70 16.64 8.73
C PRO A 18 16.82 17.38 7.72
N GLY A 19 15.55 17.63 8.06
CA GLY A 19 14.58 18.24 7.15
C GLY A 19 13.75 17.25 6.34
N GLY A 20 14.04 15.94 6.33
CA GLY A 20 13.32 14.97 5.50
C GLY A 20 11.82 14.86 5.83
N VAL A 21 11.48 14.91 7.11
CA VAL A 21 10.09 14.89 7.59
C VAL A 21 9.45 16.26 7.39
N GLU A 22 10.18 17.33 7.73
CA GLU A 22 9.72 18.72 7.65
C GLU A 22 9.41 19.16 6.21
N LEU A 23 10.18 18.65 5.24
CA LEU A 23 10.02 18.91 3.82
C LEU A 23 9.07 17.93 3.12
N ASP A 24 8.51 16.95 3.86
CA ASP A 24 7.72 15.86 3.30
C ASP A 24 8.42 15.20 2.10
N ALA A 25 9.70 14.84 2.30
CA ALA A 25 10.57 14.35 1.23
C ALA A 25 10.02 13.10 0.54
N SER A 26 9.28 12.27 1.27
CA SER A 26 8.57 11.11 0.72
C SER A 26 7.52 11.50 -0.33
N ARG A 27 6.77 12.59 -0.10
CA ARG A 27 5.75 13.09 -1.04
C ARG A 27 6.41 13.75 -2.24
N LEU A 28 7.44 14.57 -2.01
CA LEU A 28 8.23 15.19 -3.09
C LEU A 28 8.88 14.14 -4.00
N PHE A 29 9.47 13.09 -3.42
CA PHE A 29 10.04 11.98 -4.17
C PHE A 29 8.97 11.27 -5.02
N ARG A 30 7.84 10.93 -4.42
CA ARG A 30 6.69 10.34 -5.13
C ARG A 30 6.29 11.19 -6.33
N ASP A 31 5.96 12.45 -6.10
CA ASP A 31 5.38 13.32 -7.12
C ASP A 31 6.37 13.54 -8.27
N ARG A 32 7.67 13.66 -7.96
CA ARG A 32 8.75 13.69 -8.95
C ARG A 32 8.83 12.40 -9.76
N MET A 33 8.70 11.24 -9.15
CA MET A 33 8.73 9.96 -9.89
C MET A 33 7.55 9.84 -10.85
N TYR A 34 6.34 10.25 -10.47
CA TYR A 34 5.20 10.29 -11.40
C TYR A 34 5.43 11.29 -12.54
N GLN A 35 5.85 12.51 -12.22
CA GLN A 35 6.11 13.57 -13.21
C GLN A 35 7.21 13.18 -14.20
N GLN A 36 8.33 12.63 -13.73
CA GLN A 36 9.45 12.20 -14.57
C GLN A 36 9.07 11.07 -15.54
N HIS A 37 7.99 10.34 -15.24
CA HIS A 37 7.45 9.28 -16.09
C HIS A 37 6.21 9.69 -16.89
N GLY A 38 5.90 11.00 -16.98
CA GLY A 38 4.77 11.52 -17.74
C GLY A 38 3.41 11.08 -17.18
N LEU A 39 3.37 10.68 -15.92
CA LEU A 39 2.14 10.26 -15.25
C LEU A 39 1.55 11.44 -14.47
N VAL A 40 0.23 11.48 -14.43
CA VAL A 40 -0.48 12.37 -13.52
C VAL A 40 -0.12 11.99 -12.08
N GLN A 41 0.17 12.98 -11.26
CA GLN A 41 0.55 12.78 -9.86
C GLN A 41 -0.56 12.07 -9.07
N PRO A 42 -0.21 11.36 -8.00
CA PRO A 42 -1.16 10.80 -7.05
C PRO A 42 -2.01 11.90 -6.43
N ILE A 43 -3.16 11.51 -5.88
CA ILE A 43 -4.05 12.50 -5.29
C ILE A 43 -3.40 13.04 -4.01
N VAL A 44 -3.30 14.37 -3.91
CA VAL A 44 -2.77 15.09 -2.75
C VAL A 44 -3.95 15.57 -1.89
N ARG A 45 -3.95 15.23 -0.60
CA ARG A 45 -5.02 15.57 0.35
C ARG A 45 -4.46 16.46 1.45
N GLN A 46 -5.15 17.57 1.76
CA GLN A 46 -4.63 18.56 2.70
C GLN A 46 -5.05 18.32 4.17
N ASN A 47 -6.33 18.03 4.47
CA ASN A 47 -6.83 18.10 5.86
C ASN A 47 -7.72 16.93 6.35
N SER A 48 -8.47 16.24 5.47
CA SER A 48 -9.24 15.04 5.83
C SER A 48 -9.48 14.16 4.60
N SER A 49 -9.44 12.84 4.78
CA SER A 49 -9.18 11.90 3.68
C SER A 49 -10.40 11.26 3.03
N SER A 50 -11.62 11.81 3.18
CA SER A 50 -12.75 11.19 2.48
C SER A 50 -12.76 11.49 0.98
N GLU A 51 -12.13 12.56 0.48
CA GLU A 51 -12.22 12.98 -0.95
C GLU A 51 -13.66 13.15 -1.47
N LYS A 52 -14.62 13.43 -0.57
CA LYS A 52 -16.06 13.35 -0.88
C LYS A 52 -16.52 11.95 -1.32
N ARG A 53 -15.69 10.92 -1.11
CA ARG A 53 -16.08 9.53 -1.28
C ARG A 53 -17.21 9.22 -0.34
N THR A 54 -18.17 8.52 -0.88
CA THR A 54 -19.34 8.00 -0.23
C THR A 54 -19.14 6.52 0.04
N SER A 55 -20.01 5.93 0.86
CA SER A 55 -19.98 4.48 1.10
C SER A 55 -20.21 3.65 -0.18
N HIS A 56 -20.74 4.26 -1.24
CA HIS A 56 -21.05 3.61 -2.50
C HIS A 56 -19.90 3.68 -3.52
N ASP A 57 -18.86 4.46 -3.24
CA ASP A 57 -17.65 4.44 -4.07
C ASP A 57 -16.86 3.15 -3.78
N VAL A 58 -16.43 2.48 -4.84
CA VAL A 58 -15.66 1.23 -4.73
C VAL A 58 -14.20 1.56 -4.45
N LEU A 59 -13.71 1.12 -3.29
CA LEU A 59 -12.29 1.24 -2.95
C LEU A 59 -11.49 0.10 -3.59
N HIS A 60 -10.30 0.40 -4.09
CA HIS A 60 -9.42 -0.60 -4.68
C HIS A 60 -8.36 -1.06 -3.69
N ALA A 61 -8.41 -2.35 -3.34
CA ALA A 61 -7.47 -3.00 -2.45
C ALA A 61 -6.61 -4.01 -3.23
N TYR A 62 -5.30 -3.96 -3.01
CA TYR A 62 -4.38 -4.89 -3.65
C TYR A 62 -3.54 -5.65 -2.62
N ILE A 63 -3.56 -6.97 -2.73
CA ILE A 63 -2.69 -7.86 -1.97
C ILE A 63 -1.45 -8.17 -2.80
N ILE A 64 -0.29 -7.74 -2.31
CA ILE A 64 0.97 -8.05 -2.94
C ILE A 64 1.25 -9.54 -2.79
N HIS A 65 1.33 -10.25 -3.92
CA HIS A 65 1.66 -11.66 -3.90
C HIS A 65 3.06 -11.87 -3.28
N ASN A 66 3.13 -12.73 -2.28
CA ASN A 66 4.35 -13.00 -1.54
C ASN A 66 4.54 -14.52 -1.34
N LYS A 67 5.68 -15.03 -1.81
CA LYS A 67 6.05 -16.45 -1.66
C LYS A 67 6.23 -16.90 -0.21
N ARG A 68 6.38 -15.96 0.73
CA ARG A 68 6.55 -16.23 2.17
C ARG A 68 5.23 -16.53 2.88
N PHE A 69 4.08 -16.28 2.26
CA PHE A 69 2.82 -16.80 2.78
C PHE A 69 2.78 -18.31 2.63
N THR A 70 2.38 -18.99 3.70
CA THR A 70 2.16 -20.44 3.66
C THR A 70 0.95 -20.78 2.77
N ARG A 71 0.76 -22.06 2.45
CA ARG A 71 -0.45 -22.50 1.73
C ARG A 71 -1.72 -22.21 2.52
N ASN A 72 -1.66 -22.36 3.84
CA ASN A 72 -2.79 -22.06 4.73
C ASN A 72 -3.05 -20.55 4.81
N ASP A 73 -2.01 -19.72 4.93
CA ASP A 73 -2.14 -18.26 4.88
C ASP A 73 -2.85 -17.83 3.59
N ARG A 74 -2.43 -18.36 2.43
CA ARG A 74 -3.08 -18.08 1.14
C ARG A 74 -4.55 -18.49 1.13
N LYS A 75 -4.89 -19.69 1.62
CA LYS A 75 -6.28 -20.15 1.70
C LYS A 75 -7.17 -19.19 2.50
N GLU A 76 -6.67 -18.73 3.64
CA GLU A 76 -7.39 -17.80 4.52
C GLU A 76 -7.53 -16.41 3.90
N ILE A 77 -6.48 -15.92 3.23
CA ILE A 77 -6.51 -14.68 2.46
C ILE A 77 -7.50 -14.78 1.28
N ASP A 78 -7.46 -15.87 0.51
CA ASP A 78 -8.36 -16.10 -0.62
C ASP A 78 -9.81 -16.15 -0.17
N ALA A 79 -10.08 -16.81 0.97
CA ALA A 79 -11.41 -16.81 1.58
C ALA A 79 -11.87 -15.40 1.96
N ALA A 80 -10.97 -14.55 2.48
CA ALA A 80 -11.28 -13.17 2.82
C ALA A 80 -11.54 -12.31 1.58
N ILE A 81 -10.75 -12.47 0.52
CA ILE A 81 -10.96 -11.81 -0.79
C ILE A 81 -12.34 -12.17 -1.33
N ASN A 82 -12.66 -13.46 -1.36
CA ASN A 82 -13.94 -13.94 -1.89
C ASN A 82 -15.13 -13.39 -1.10
N GLU A 83 -15.06 -13.42 0.23
CA GLU A 83 -16.12 -12.84 1.06
C GLU A 83 -16.30 -11.34 0.79
N ILE A 84 -15.19 -10.60 0.69
CA ILE A 84 -15.25 -9.16 0.48
C ILE A 84 -15.82 -8.82 -0.90
N ASN A 85 -15.29 -9.45 -1.94
CA ASN A 85 -15.71 -9.21 -3.31
C ASN A 85 -17.16 -9.67 -3.55
N ASN A 86 -17.59 -10.77 -2.94
CA ASN A 86 -18.98 -11.24 -3.03
C ASN A 86 -19.94 -10.23 -2.42
N TYR A 87 -19.61 -9.65 -1.27
CA TYR A 87 -20.40 -8.55 -0.70
C TYR A 87 -20.39 -7.34 -1.65
N THR A 88 -19.23 -6.87 -2.10
CA THR A 88 -19.13 -5.72 -3.00
C THR A 88 -19.97 -5.91 -4.26
N ASN A 89 -19.86 -7.06 -4.92
CA ASN A 89 -20.64 -7.40 -6.11
C ASN A 89 -22.14 -7.50 -5.83
N SER A 90 -22.53 -8.00 -4.64
CA SER A 90 -23.93 -8.11 -4.24
C SER A 90 -24.60 -6.76 -4.00
N TYR A 91 -23.83 -5.71 -3.72
CA TYR A 91 -24.32 -4.36 -3.46
C TYR A 91 -23.95 -3.36 -4.56
N LEU A 92 -23.18 -3.77 -5.57
CA LEU A 92 -22.88 -2.95 -6.73
C LEU A 92 -24.20 -2.57 -7.42
N ASN A 93 -24.43 -1.26 -7.60
CA ASN A 93 -25.66 -0.67 -8.16
C ASN A 93 -26.93 -0.77 -7.30
N LYS A 94 -26.83 -1.17 -6.02
CA LYS A 94 -27.95 -1.12 -5.09
C LYS A 94 -27.92 0.17 -4.29
N THR A 95 -29.10 0.73 -4.02
CA THR A 95 -29.29 1.90 -3.14
C THR A 95 -29.54 1.51 -1.68
N ALA A 96 -29.43 0.22 -1.36
CA ALA A 96 -29.64 -0.29 -0.01
C ALA A 96 -28.58 0.24 0.95
N LYS A 97 -28.97 0.44 2.21
CA LYS A 97 -28.04 0.83 3.27
C LYS A 97 -26.93 -0.22 3.39
N LEU A 98 -25.69 0.22 3.15
CA LEU A 98 -24.51 -0.63 3.25
C LEU A 98 -24.14 -0.86 4.71
N GLN A 99 -23.76 -2.10 5.04
CA GLN A 99 -23.22 -2.43 6.36
C GLN A 99 -21.77 -1.95 6.50
N TRP A 100 -21.02 -1.98 5.40
CA TRP A 100 -19.64 -1.53 5.29
C TRP A 100 -19.34 -1.11 3.84
N ALA A 101 -18.23 -0.38 3.65
CA ALA A 101 -17.81 0.18 2.37
C ALA A 101 -17.64 -0.89 1.28
N LEU A 102 -17.89 -0.52 0.03
CA LEU A 102 -17.60 -1.37 -1.12
C LEU A 102 -16.08 -1.41 -1.36
N VAL A 103 -15.50 -2.60 -1.36
CA VAL A 103 -14.06 -2.80 -1.58
C VAL A 103 -13.87 -3.91 -2.61
N GLN A 104 -13.11 -3.62 -3.66
CA GLN A 104 -12.65 -4.62 -4.61
C GLN A 104 -11.23 -5.02 -4.27
N VAL A 105 -11.04 -6.28 -3.87
CA VAL A 105 -9.74 -6.83 -3.48
C VAL A 105 -9.20 -7.69 -4.62
N SER A 106 -7.93 -7.49 -4.99
CA SER A 106 -7.27 -8.28 -6.03
C SER A 106 -5.82 -8.57 -5.67
N TYR A 107 -5.26 -9.67 -6.17
CA TYR A 107 -3.82 -9.89 -6.07
C TYR A 107 -3.06 -9.05 -7.07
N LEU A 108 -1.92 -8.51 -6.64
CA LEU A 108 -0.92 -7.94 -7.51
C LEU A 108 0.27 -8.90 -7.61
N PHE A 109 0.37 -9.57 -8.75
CA PHE A 109 1.49 -10.44 -9.10
C PHE A 109 2.53 -9.64 -9.89
N TYR A 110 3.75 -9.51 -9.36
CA TYR A 110 4.80 -8.68 -9.94
C TYR A 110 5.15 -9.07 -11.39
N ASP A 111 5.19 -10.37 -11.67
CA ASP A 111 5.48 -10.95 -12.98
C ASP A 111 4.34 -10.73 -13.99
N GLN A 112 3.14 -10.41 -13.51
CA GLN A 112 1.97 -10.16 -14.34
C GLN A 112 1.78 -8.67 -14.67
N VAL A 113 2.50 -7.76 -14.01
CA VAL A 113 2.43 -6.33 -14.37
C VAL A 113 3.15 -6.11 -15.71
N ARG A 114 2.37 -5.71 -16.72
CA ARG A 114 2.82 -5.47 -18.09
C ARG A 114 2.47 -4.04 -18.53
N ALA A 115 3.31 -3.46 -19.37
CA ALA A 115 2.97 -2.26 -20.13
C ALA A 115 1.74 -2.56 -21.00
N GLN A 116 0.75 -1.67 -21.00
CA GLN A 116 -0.49 -1.90 -21.75
C GLN A 116 -0.30 -1.56 -23.23
N ASN A 117 0.51 -0.54 -23.55
CA ASN A 117 0.80 -0.13 -24.92
C ASN A 117 2.27 0.34 -25.05
N CYS A 118 3.02 -0.17 -26.04
CA CYS A 118 4.33 0.38 -26.43
C CYS A 118 4.21 1.69 -27.22
N SER A 119 3.29 2.57 -26.84
CA SER A 119 3.17 3.91 -27.42
C SER A 119 4.10 4.87 -26.67
N SER A 120 4.80 5.73 -27.40
CA SER A 120 5.57 6.81 -26.80
C SER A 120 4.64 7.75 -26.03
N ILE A 121 5.05 8.14 -24.82
CA ILE A 121 4.39 9.18 -24.04
C ILE A 121 5.16 10.48 -24.31
N GLU A 122 4.52 11.44 -24.97
CA GLU A 122 5.06 12.79 -25.09
C GLU A 122 4.86 13.54 -23.77
N ILE A 123 5.97 13.97 -23.15
CA ILE A 123 5.91 14.89 -22.02
C ILE A 123 6.04 16.31 -22.56
N ASN A 124 4.96 17.08 -22.47
CA ASN A 124 5.01 18.51 -22.74
C ASN A 124 6.00 19.17 -21.76
N ALA A 125 6.99 19.87 -22.30
CA ALA A 125 7.94 20.60 -21.47
C ALA A 125 7.20 21.61 -20.59
N THR A 126 7.46 21.56 -19.29
CA THR A 126 7.09 22.64 -18.38
C THR A 126 7.80 23.92 -18.80
N ALA A 127 7.08 25.04 -18.82
CA ALA A 127 7.47 26.35 -19.40
C ALA A 127 8.77 26.99 -18.85
N SER A 128 9.47 26.35 -17.91
CA SER A 128 10.65 26.89 -17.22
C SER A 128 11.99 26.30 -17.68
N GLY A 129 12.05 25.52 -18.75
CA GLY A 129 13.30 24.90 -19.23
C GLY A 129 13.55 25.10 -20.73
N SER A 130 14.62 25.80 -21.10
CA SER A 130 15.09 26.03 -22.48
C SER A 130 15.70 24.79 -23.16
N ARG A 131 15.45 23.58 -22.65
CA ARG A 131 15.96 22.33 -23.26
C ARG A 131 14.99 21.86 -24.33
N SER A 132 15.52 21.57 -25.51
CA SER A 132 14.83 20.84 -26.59
C SER A 132 14.11 19.62 -25.99
N SER A 133 12.78 19.62 -26.12
CA SER A 133 11.89 18.64 -25.53
C SER A 133 11.53 17.58 -26.56
N THR A 134 12.05 16.38 -26.36
CA THR A 134 11.39 15.10 -26.74
C THR A 134 12.31 13.95 -26.31
N HIS A 135 12.26 13.59 -25.03
CA HIS A 135 12.58 12.21 -24.68
C HIS A 135 11.28 11.43 -24.82
N GLU A 136 11.20 10.56 -25.82
CA GLU A 136 10.13 9.57 -25.89
C GLU A 136 10.27 8.64 -24.68
N LEU A 137 9.26 8.63 -23.81
CA LEU A 137 9.16 7.62 -22.79
C LEU A 137 8.41 6.41 -23.34
N PHE A 138 9.08 5.27 -23.31
CA PHE A 138 8.45 3.99 -23.58
C PHE A 138 7.81 3.44 -22.31
N GLU A 139 6.55 3.02 -22.41
CA GLU A 139 5.89 2.35 -21.30
C GLU A 139 6.68 1.10 -20.90
N ASN A 140 6.99 0.99 -19.61
CA ASN A 140 7.72 -0.14 -19.06
C ASN A 140 7.01 -0.67 -17.81
N LYS A 141 7.51 -1.77 -17.25
CA LYS A 141 6.91 -2.41 -16.07
C LYS A 141 6.80 -1.47 -14.87
N PHE A 142 7.74 -0.56 -14.69
CA PHE A 142 7.71 0.40 -13.59
C PHE A 142 6.62 1.45 -13.78
N ILE A 143 6.44 1.98 -15.00
CA ILE A 143 5.35 2.91 -15.33
C ILE A 143 3.99 2.22 -15.13
N ALA A 144 3.84 0.97 -15.58
CA ALA A 144 2.63 0.18 -15.34
C ALA A 144 2.36 -0.03 -13.84
N GLN A 145 3.40 -0.23 -13.02
CA GLN A 145 3.27 -0.30 -11.57
C GLN A 145 2.79 1.02 -10.98
N LEU A 146 3.38 2.16 -11.35
CA LEU A 146 2.95 3.47 -10.85
C LEU A 146 1.48 3.75 -11.19
N LYS A 147 1.00 3.36 -12.38
CA LYS A 147 -0.43 3.49 -12.73
C LYS A 147 -1.34 2.71 -11.76
N ILE A 148 -0.97 1.47 -11.41
CA ILE A 148 -1.71 0.66 -10.44
C ILE A 148 -1.65 1.28 -9.04
N LEU A 149 -0.46 1.71 -8.60
CA LEU A 149 -0.25 2.30 -7.26
C LEU A 149 -1.04 3.59 -7.06
N ARG A 150 -1.21 4.39 -8.11
CA ARG A 150 -2.04 5.61 -8.07
C ARG A 150 -3.51 5.32 -7.80
N GLN A 151 -4.02 4.20 -8.30
CA GLN A 151 -5.41 3.76 -8.12
C GLN A 151 -5.63 2.99 -6.81
N MET A 152 -4.56 2.68 -6.08
CA MET A 152 -4.62 1.84 -4.89
C MET A 152 -5.01 2.65 -3.65
N ASP A 153 -6.14 2.28 -3.06
CA ASP A 153 -6.63 2.87 -1.82
C ASP A 153 -6.13 2.09 -0.60
N ILE A 154 -6.13 0.75 -0.71
CA ILE A 154 -5.67 -0.15 0.34
C ILE A 154 -4.54 -1.03 -0.20
N HIS A 155 -3.34 -0.83 0.33
CA HIS A 155 -2.16 -1.63 0.02
C HIS A 155 -1.97 -2.71 1.07
N ILE A 156 -2.06 -3.99 0.69
CA ILE A 156 -1.94 -5.10 1.62
C ILE A 156 -0.66 -5.87 1.31
N THR A 157 0.24 -5.95 2.28
CA THR A 157 1.58 -6.52 2.09
C THR A 157 1.92 -7.58 3.11
N GLY A 158 2.83 -8.46 2.71
CA GLY A 158 3.48 -9.44 3.58
C GLY A 158 4.95 -9.09 3.82
N PRO A 159 5.62 -9.84 4.69
CA PRO A 159 7.00 -9.58 5.10
C PRO A 159 7.96 -9.72 3.92
N GLY A 160 8.96 -8.86 3.81
CA GLY A 160 10.14 -9.16 2.97
C GLY A 160 9.80 -9.29 1.49
N THR A 161 8.78 -8.56 1.03
CA THR A 161 8.55 -8.31 -0.40
C THR A 161 9.66 -7.42 -0.96
N GLY A 162 10.29 -6.59 -0.10
CA GLY A 162 11.25 -5.59 -0.55
C GLY A 162 10.62 -4.60 -1.55
N GLN A 163 9.29 -4.50 -1.57
CA GLN A 163 8.55 -3.59 -2.43
C GLN A 163 8.12 -2.39 -1.58
N MET A 164 8.58 -1.20 -1.98
CA MET A 164 8.37 0.07 -1.29
C MET A 164 7.16 0.81 -1.85
N TYR A 165 6.06 0.10 -2.05
CA TYR A 165 4.89 0.68 -2.70
C TYR A 165 4.21 1.74 -1.85
N GLN A 166 4.41 1.72 -0.54
CA GLN A 166 3.89 2.68 0.43
C GLN A 166 4.18 4.13 0.01
N THR A 167 5.41 4.41 -0.41
CA THR A 167 5.87 5.75 -0.82
C THR A 167 5.26 6.22 -2.15
N PHE A 168 4.58 5.34 -2.89
CA PHE A 168 3.97 5.68 -4.18
C PHE A 168 2.44 5.76 -4.14
N LEU A 169 1.84 5.52 -2.96
CA LEU A 169 0.40 5.62 -2.76
C LEU A 169 -0.06 7.08 -2.73
N SER A 170 -1.33 7.28 -3.05
CA SER A 170 -2.00 8.58 -2.89
C SER A 170 -2.10 8.95 -1.41
N ASP A 171 -2.23 10.25 -1.14
CA ASP A 171 -2.51 10.72 0.21
C ASP A 171 -3.84 10.13 0.70
N GLY A 172 -3.93 9.77 1.97
CA GLY A 172 -5.12 9.15 2.55
C GLY A 172 -5.30 7.67 2.26
N SER A 173 -4.39 7.02 1.52
CA SER A 173 -4.37 5.57 1.38
C SER A 173 -3.98 4.87 2.69
N VAL A 174 -4.35 3.60 2.83
CA VAL A 174 -4.04 2.77 3.99
C VAL A 174 -3.16 1.60 3.58
N THR A 175 -2.10 1.31 4.34
CA THR A 175 -1.30 0.10 4.20
C THR A 175 -1.61 -0.88 5.32
N ILE A 176 -1.96 -2.12 4.97
CA ILE A 176 -2.12 -3.24 5.89
C ILE A 176 -0.88 -4.14 5.77
N ASN A 177 -0.14 -4.33 6.87
CA ASN A 177 1.00 -5.25 6.91
C ASN A 177 0.62 -6.53 7.67
N LEU A 178 0.57 -7.65 6.94
CA LEU A 178 0.19 -8.96 7.47
C LEU A 178 1.32 -9.65 8.26
N GLY A 179 2.53 -9.11 8.22
CA GLY A 179 3.67 -9.62 8.97
C GLY A 179 4.12 -11.03 8.56
N GLY A 180 5.33 -11.38 8.99
CA GLY A 180 5.97 -12.66 8.72
C GLY A 180 6.37 -13.42 9.95
N ILE A 181 6.29 -14.74 9.85
CA ILE A 181 6.80 -15.62 10.90
C ILE A 181 8.30 -15.78 10.73
N ARG A 182 9.03 -15.62 11.84
CA ARG A 182 10.48 -15.76 11.92
C ARG A 182 10.86 -16.69 13.08
N PRO A 183 11.90 -17.54 12.88
CA PRO A 183 12.44 -17.94 11.59
C PRO A 183 11.38 -18.72 10.77
N PRO A 184 11.49 -18.76 9.43
CA PRO A 184 10.57 -19.53 8.60
C PRO A 184 10.53 -21.02 9.00
N GLY A 185 9.38 -21.68 8.91
CA GLY A 185 9.25 -23.12 9.22
C GLY A 185 9.06 -23.45 10.71
N LEU A 186 8.99 -22.43 11.58
CA LEU A 186 8.71 -22.60 13.01
C LEU A 186 7.30 -22.14 13.40
N GLU A 187 6.36 -22.13 12.44
CA GLU A 187 4.97 -21.74 12.68
C GLU A 187 4.34 -22.58 13.81
N ASN A 188 3.57 -21.94 14.69
CA ASN A 188 2.96 -22.57 15.88
C ASN A 188 3.96 -23.13 16.92
N THR A 189 5.20 -22.64 16.96
CA THR A 189 6.16 -22.98 18.02
C THR A 189 6.45 -21.79 18.92
N GLU A 190 6.93 -22.04 20.13
CA GLU A 190 7.37 -21.00 21.08
C GLU A 190 8.57 -20.18 20.58
N LYS A 191 9.28 -20.68 19.56
CA LYS A 191 10.43 -20.00 18.95
C LYS A 191 10.03 -19.08 17.80
N ALA A 192 8.76 -19.13 17.36
CA ALA A 192 8.27 -18.24 16.32
C ALA A 192 7.94 -16.86 16.89
N TYR A 193 8.34 -15.83 16.14
CA TYR A 193 7.93 -14.45 16.39
C TYR A 193 7.47 -13.78 15.10
N THR A 194 6.67 -12.74 15.25
CA THR A 194 6.15 -11.95 14.14
C THR A 194 7.08 -10.80 13.83
N SER A 195 7.37 -10.58 12.54
CA SER A 195 8.15 -9.44 12.06
C SER A 195 7.44 -8.75 10.91
N TYR A 196 7.26 -7.44 11.01
CA TYR A 196 6.65 -6.62 9.96
C TYR A 196 7.65 -6.05 8.97
N LEU A 197 8.96 -6.18 9.23
CA LEU A 197 10.11 -5.75 8.41
C LEU A 197 9.98 -4.33 7.85
N GLU A 198 9.17 -4.13 6.82
CA GLU A 198 8.90 -2.88 6.13
C GLU A 198 8.01 -1.87 6.91
N GLN A 199 7.71 -2.06 8.21
CA GLN A 199 6.88 -1.10 8.98
C GLN A 199 7.44 0.34 8.98
N TYR A 200 8.76 0.48 8.89
CA TYR A 200 9.39 1.79 8.82
C TYR A 200 9.09 2.54 7.52
N MET A 201 8.75 1.84 6.43
CA MET A 201 8.34 2.48 5.19
C MET A 201 7.04 3.24 5.39
N THR A 202 6.10 2.62 6.11
CA THR A 202 4.81 3.24 6.47
C THR A 202 5.01 4.39 7.46
N SER A 203 5.87 4.22 8.46
CA SER A 203 6.22 5.30 9.41
C SER A 203 6.90 6.50 8.72
N GLY A 204 7.71 6.25 7.68
CA GLY A 204 8.36 7.26 6.85
C GLY A 204 7.49 7.95 5.82
N THR A 205 6.21 7.59 5.73
CA THR A 205 5.29 8.09 4.71
C THR A 205 4.10 8.76 5.40
N PRO A 206 4.19 10.07 5.72
CA PRO A 206 3.25 10.73 6.63
C PRO A 206 1.86 10.95 6.02
N TYR A 207 1.69 10.74 4.70
CA TYR A 207 0.41 10.90 4.01
C TYR A 207 -0.40 9.61 3.90
N ILE A 208 0.05 8.50 4.49
CA ILE A 208 -0.70 7.24 4.56
C ILE A 208 -0.87 6.76 6.00
N LYS A 209 -1.84 5.89 6.25
CA LYS A 209 -2.04 5.22 7.54
C LYS A 209 -1.62 3.76 7.50
N GLY A 210 -0.93 3.28 8.53
CA GLY A 210 -0.57 1.88 8.72
C GLY A 210 -1.56 1.13 9.61
N LEU A 211 -1.90 -0.09 9.21
CA LEU A 211 -2.57 -1.10 10.03
C LEU A 211 -1.73 -2.38 10.02
N TYR A 212 -1.77 -3.12 11.12
CA TYR A 212 -0.94 -4.30 11.33
C TYR A 212 -1.80 -5.48 11.75
N TYR A 213 -1.52 -6.64 11.18
CA TYR A 213 -2.13 -7.88 11.64
C TYR A 213 -1.71 -8.16 13.09
N PRO A 214 -2.58 -8.61 14.01
CA PRO A 214 -2.23 -8.74 15.42
C PRO A 214 -0.98 -9.61 15.66
N ILE A 215 0.01 -9.04 16.34
CA ILE A 215 1.36 -9.62 16.48
C ILE A 215 1.34 -11.01 17.13
N ASN A 216 0.50 -11.17 18.16
CA ASN A 216 0.33 -12.40 18.94
C ASN A 216 -0.48 -13.49 18.22
N GLU A 217 -1.28 -13.11 17.22
CA GLU A 217 -2.07 -14.07 16.44
C GLU A 217 -1.31 -14.53 15.20
N ARG A 218 -0.39 -13.71 14.68
CA ARG A 218 0.28 -14.00 13.42
C ARG A 218 1.13 -15.28 13.46
N THR A 219 1.70 -15.65 14.61
CA THR A 219 2.46 -16.90 14.80
C THR A 219 1.59 -18.16 14.68
N LYS A 220 0.26 -18.02 14.85
CA LYS A 220 -0.76 -19.07 14.70
C LYS A 220 -1.31 -19.18 13.26
N GLY A 221 -0.67 -18.47 12.32
CA GLY A 221 -1.12 -18.31 10.94
C GLY A 221 -2.11 -17.15 10.75
N ILE A 222 -2.30 -16.76 9.49
CA ILE A 222 -3.31 -15.75 9.13
C ILE A 222 -4.71 -16.36 9.25
N LYS A 223 -5.66 -15.58 9.77
CA LYS A 223 -7.08 -15.95 9.89
C LYS A 223 -7.92 -15.06 8.97
N LYS A 224 -8.86 -15.66 8.25
CA LYS A 224 -9.79 -14.97 7.35
C LYS A 224 -10.45 -13.75 8.03
N ASP A 225 -11.01 -13.94 9.21
CA ASP A 225 -11.82 -12.92 9.89
C ASP A 225 -10.98 -11.69 10.29
N GLU A 226 -9.72 -11.89 10.69
CA GLU A 226 -8.81 -10.78 11.00
C GLU A 226 -8.39 -10.01 9.73
N VAL A 227 -8.21 -10.69 8.59
CA VAL A 227 -7.95 -10.01 7.30
C VAL A 227 -9.16 -9.16 6.91
N ILE A 228 -10.38 -9.70 7.03
CA ILE A 228 -11.62 -8.96 6.74
C ILE A 228 -11.76 -7.75 7.65
N LYS A 229 -11.52 -7.93 8.94
CA LYS A 229 -11.57 -6.85 9.93
C LYS A 229 -10.60 -5.72 9.58
N LEU A 230 -9.35 -6.03 9.24
CA LEU A 230 -8.35 -5.02 8.85
C LEU A 230 -8.77 -4.28 7.57
N ILE A 231 -9.31 -4.97 6.56
CA ILE A 231 -9.77 -4.34 5.32
C ILE A 231 -10.97 -3.41 5.59
N ARG A 232 -11.90 -3.82 6.46
CA ARG A 232 -13.04 -2.99 6.87
C ARG A 232 -12.58 -1.76 7.68
N GLN A 233 -11.60 -1.92 8.56
CA GLN A 233 -11.01 -0.80 9.30
C GLN A 233 -10.32 0.18 8.34
N ALA A 234 -9.55 -0.34 7.37
CA ALA A 234 -8.91 0.49 6.35
C ALA A 234 -9.93 1.27 5.51
N SER A 235 -11.00 0.61 5.05
CA SER A 235 -12.03 1.28 4.26
C SER A 235 -12.78 2.34 5.05
N GLN A 236 -13.07 2.08 6.33
CA GLN A 236 -13.67 3.08 7.21
C GLN A 236 -12.75 4.29 7.41
N LEU A 237 -11.45 4.08 7.65
CA LEU A 237 -10.47 5.16 7.78
C LEU A 237 -10.41 6.03 6.51
N ILE A 238 -10.44 5.40 5.34
CA ILE A 238 -10.45 6.11 4.05
C ILE A 238 -11.72 6.95 3.92
N LEU A 239 -12.89 6.37 4.17
CA LEU A 239 -14.18 7.06 4.02
C LEU A 239 -14.40 8.17 5.04
N GLN A 240 -13.95 7.99 6.29
CA GLN A 240 -14.10 8.99 7.34
C GLN A 240 -13.02 10.07 7.27
N GLY A 241 -11.88 9.74 6.69
CA GLY A 241 -10.70 10.57 6.76
C GLY A 241 -9.87 10.31 8.01
N PHE A 242 -8.58 10.62 7.92
CA PHE A 242 -7.69 10.77 9.06
C PHE A 242 -6.81 12.02 8.88
N SER A 243 -6.27 12.53 9.99
CA SER A 243 -5.43 13.72 9.99
C SER A 243 -4.09 13.46 9.29
N LEU A 244 -3.68 14.41 8.44
CA LEU A 244 -2.38 14.44 7.78
C LEU A 244 -1.58 15.65 8.28
N PRO A 245 -0.27 15.54 8.48
CA PRO A 245 0.53 14.31 8.42
C PRO A 245 0.19 13.34 9.56
N VAL A 246 0.23 12.04 9.28
CA VAL A 246 0.13 10.99 10.31
C VAL A 246 1.41 10.98 11.12
N ASN A 247 1.28 10.95 12.45
CA ASN A 247 2.44 10.83 13.33
C ASN A 247 3.16 9.51 13.05
N ALA A 248 4.49 9.57 12.89
CA ALA A 248 5.34 8.41 12.63
C ALA A 248 5.10 7.26 13.63
N ARG A 249 4.83 7.57 14.91
CA ARG A 249 4.57 6.59 15.97
C ARG A 249 3.24 5.88 15.77
N ASP A 250 2.22 6.58 15.29
CA ASP A 250 0.90 6.02 15.03
C ASP A 250 0.87 5.12 13.77
N ASN A 251 1.97 5.10 13.01
CA ASN A 251 2.21 4.25 11.86
C ASN A 251 3.17 3.09 12.16
N LEU A 252 3.58 2.92 13.41
CA LEU A 252 4.31 1.74 13.87
C LEU A 252 3.32 0.74 14.49
N THR A 253 3.69 -0.54 14.47
CA THR A 253 2.99 -1.50 15.34
C THR A 253 3.26 -1.12 16.78
N ASP A 254 2.24 -1.24 17.62
CA ASP A 254 2.36 -1.14 19.07
C ASP A 254 3.19 -2.33 19.58
N GLY A 255 4.51 -2.16 19.58
CA GLY A 255 5.45 -3.15 20.11
C GLY A 255 5.32 -3.38 21.62
N SER A 256 4.30 -2.84 22.28
CA SER A 256 4.01 -2.92 23.72
C SER A 256 3.64 -4.31 24.24
N LEU A 257 3.92 -5.36 23.47
CA LEU A 257 3.71 -6.77 23.84
C LEU A 257 4.92 -7.66 23.55
N LEU A 258 6.12 -7.08 23.34
CA LEU A 258 7.40 -7.81 23.37
C LEU A 258 8.10 -7.62 24.72
#